data_AF-X1G1E9-F1
#
_entry.id   AF-X1G1E9-F1
#
_cell.length_a   1.000
_cell.length_b   1.000
_cell.length_c   1.000
_cell.angle_alpha   90.00
_cell.angle_beta   90.00
_cell.angle_gamma   90.00
#
_symmetry.space_group_name_H-M   'P 1'
#
loop_
_entity.id
_entity.type
_entity.pdbx_description
1 polymer ?
#
loop_
_entity_poly.entity_id
_entity_poly.type
_entity_poly.pdbx_seq_one_letter_code
_entity_poly.pdbx_strand_id
1 'polypeptide(L)'
;DELRRLLPSDLAQWEHGRLLDALRDKVQDIAAFETRLAQSKAQLVALIAEIEARPDDIDCATNAKRVLSRMGLCETQSPTLVAGDIKALGKAKRRRVAGAG
;
A
#
# COMPACT_ATOMS: atom_id res chain seq x y z
N ASP A 1 -17.70 22.74 -11.94
CA ASP A 1 -17.25 22.91 -13.33
C ASP A 1 -15.86 23.53 -13.32
N GLU A 2 -14.80 22.73 -13.51
CA GLU A 2 -13.39 23.18 -13.41
C GLU A 2 -12.96 24.02 -14.60
N LEU A 3 -13.54 23.76 -15.79
CA LEU A 3 -13.33 24.54 -17.00
C LEU A 3 -13.66 26.03 -16.80
N ARG A 4 -14.69 26.36 -16.02
CA ARG A 4 -15.05 27.76 -15.72
C ARG A 4 -14.01 28.50 -14.88
N ARG A 5 -13.13 27.79 -14.16
CA ARG A 5 -12.03 28.42 -13.40
C ARG A 5 -10.85 28.78 -14.29
N LEU A 6 -10.75 28.14 -15.46
CA LEU A 6 -9.71 28.41 -16.46
C LEU A 6 -10.14 29.51 -17.43
N LEU A 7 -11.44 29.82 -17.50
CA LEU A 7 -11.98 30.84 -18.38
C LEU A 7 -12.06 32.19 -17.65
N PRO A 8 -11.49 33.27 -18.21
CA PRO A 8 -11.67 34.60 -17.65
C PRO A 8 -13.16 34.99 -17.69
N SER A 9 -13.61 35.67 -16.64
CA SER A 9 -14.99 36.16 -16.52
C SER A 9 -15.33 37.28 -17.52
N ASP A 10 -14.31 37.93 -18.10
CA ASP A 10 -14.43 38.89 -19.18
C ASP A 10 -13.73 38.36 -20.45
N LEU A 11 -14.52 38.17 -21.51
CA LEU A 11 -14.08 37.65 -22.80
C LEU A 11 -13.29 38.69 -23.61
N ALA A 12 -13.34 39.97 -23.25
CA ALA A 12 -12.55 41.03 -23.89
C ALA A 12 -11.06 40.98 -23.51
N GLN A 13 -10.71 40.31 -22.41
CA GLN A 13 -9.33 40.12 -21.93
C GLN A 13 -8.81 38.70 -22.21
N TRP A 14 -9.35 38.04 -23.23
CA TRP A 14 -9.02 36.65 -23.55
C TRP A 14 -7.57 36.50 -24.05
N GLU A 15 -6.67 36.13 -23.15
CA GLU A 15 -5.29 35.71 -23.46
C GLU A 15 -5.29 34.26 -23.97
N HIS A 16 -5.51 34.11 -25.29
CA HIS A 16 -5.69 32.81 -25.93
C HIS A 16 -4.52 31.84 -25.71
N GLY A 17 -3.29 32.37 -25.71
CA GLY A 17 -2.08 31.58 -25.43
C GLY A 17 -2.09 30.98 -24.03
N ARG A 18 -2.36 31.79 -23.00
CA ARG A 18 -2.40 31.32 -21.60
C ARG A 18 -3.47 30.26 -21.35
N LEU A 19 -4.64 30.39 -21.98
CA LEU A 19 -5.69 29.38 -21.86
C LEU A 19 -5.26 28.06 -22.53
N LEU A 20 -4.68 28.12 -23.72
CA LEU A 20 -4.18 26.93 -24.40
C LEU A 20 -3.09 26.23 -23.59
N ASP A 21 -2.17 26.99 -22.99
CA ASP A 21 -1.11 26.43 -22.13
C ASP A 21 -1.72 25.76 -20.90
N ALA A 22 -2.66 26.42 -20.20
CA ALA A 22 -3.33 25.85 -19.04
C ALA A 22 -4.13 24.57 -19.38
N LEU A 23 -4.78 24.53 -20.55
CA LEU A 23 -5.48 23.34 -21.03
C LEU A 23 -4.51 22.21 -21.38
N ARG A 24 -3.36 22.51 -22.01
CA ARG A 24 -2.31 21.52 -22.29
C ARG A 24 -1.73 20.94 -21.02
N ASP A 25 -1.45 21.77 -20.02
CA ASP A 25 -0.98 21.31 -18.71
C ASP A 25 -2.00 20.37 -18.05
N LYS A 26 -3.29 20.73 -18.10
CA LYS A 26 -4.36 19.87 -17.59
C LYS A 26 -4.46 18.54 -18.34
N VAL A 27 -4.24 18.52 -19.65
CA VAL A 27 -4.17 17.27 -20.42
C VAL A 27 -3.00 16.41 -19.97
N GLN A 28 -1.83 17.00 -19.69
CA GLN A 28 -0.68 16.26 -19.16
C GLN A 28 -0.97 15.69 -17.76
N ASP A 29 -1.60 16.48 -16.88
CA ASP A 29 -2.03 16.02 -15.56
C ASP A 29 -2.97 14.80 -15.68
N ILE A 30 -3.97 14.87 -16.57
CA ILE A 30 -4.91 13.77 -16.82
C ILE A 30 -4.16 12.53 -17.31
N ALA A 31 -3.23 12.67 -18.27
CA ALA A 31 -2.46 11.54 -18.77
C ALA A 31 -1.61 10.86 -17.66
N ALA A 32 -1.06 11.65 -16.73
CA ALA A 32 -0.36 11.12 -15.57
C ALA A 32 -1.32 10.36 -14.62
N PHE A 33 -2.53 10.89 -14.39
CA PHE A 33 -3.56 10.20 -13.61
C PHE A 33 -4.03 8.90 -14.26
N GLU A 34 -4.24 8.89 -15.57
CA GLU A 34 -4.60 7.70 -16.34
C GLU A 34 -3.53 6.62 -16.22
N THR A 35 -2.25 7.00 -16.33
CA THR A 35 -1.13 6.07 -16.17
C THR A 35 -1.12 5.44 -14.77
N ARG A 36 -1.29 6.25 -13.73
CA ARG A 36 -1.36 5.77 -12.34
C ARG A 36 -2.57 4.85 -12.13
N LEU A 37 -3.72 5.19 -12.73
CA LEU A 37 -4.93 4.39 -12.64
C LEU A 37 -4.76 3.05 -13.35
N ALA A 38 -4.15 3.03 -14.53
CA ALA A 38 -3.83 1.80 -15.26
C ALA A 38 -2.91 0.87 -14.45
N GLN A 39 -1.87 1.43 -13.82
CA GLN A 39 -0.99 0.68 -12.94
C GLN A 39 -1.74 0.10 -11.74
N SER A 40 -2.55 0.90 -11.05
CA SER A 40 -3.34 0.46 -9.91
C SER A 40 -4.35 -0.63 -10.31
N LYS A 41 -5.01 -0.48 -11.46
CA LYS A 41 -5.92 -1.50 -12.01
C LYS A 41 -5.18 -2.81 -12.28
N ALA A 42 -4.01 -2.76 -12.90
CA ALA A 42 -3.22 -3.96 -13.19
C ALA A 42 -2.84 -4.72 -11.90
N GLN A 43 -2.46 -3.99 -10.84
CA GLN A 43 -2.19 -4.58 -9.53
C GLN A 43 -3.42 -5.26 -8.92
N LEU A 44 -4.59 -4.60 -8.98
CA LEU A 44 -5.85 -5.17 -8.47
C LEU A 44 -6.26 -6.43 -9.25
N VAL A 45 -6.12 -6.42 -10.58
CA VAL A 45 -6.43 -7.59 -11.42
C VAL A 45 -5.50 -8.76 -11.09
N ALA A 46 -4.19 -8.51 -10.92
CA ALA A 46 -3.24 -9.54 -10.51
C ALA A 46 -3.60 -10.13 -9.14
N LEU A 47 -3.96 -9.27 -8.19
CA LEU A 47 -4.41 -9.66 -6.86
C LEU A 47 -5.68 -10.55 -6.93
N ILE A 48 -6.68 -10.16 -7.72
CA ILE A 48 -7.88 -10.99 -7.91
C ILE A 48 -7.50 -12.38 -8.43
N ALA A 49 -6.65 -12.45 -9.46
CA ALA A 49 -6.20 -13.72 -10.01
C ALA A 49 -5.48 -14.59 -8.97
N GLU A 50 -4.68 -13.99 -8.08
CA GLU A 50 -4.04 -14.73 -6.98
C GLU A 50 -5.05 -15.27 -5.95
N ILE A 51 -6.11 -14.52 -5.66
CA ILE A 51 -7.20 -14.99 -4.76
C ILE A 51 -7.97 -16.15 -5.41
N GLU A 52 -8.30 -16.00 -6.70
CA GLU A 52 -9.06 -16.99 -7.48
C GLU A 52 -8.27 -18.27 -7.74
N ALA A 53 -6.93 -18.18 -7.85
CA ALA A 53 -6.02 -19.32 -7.93
C ALA A 53 -5.87 -20.07 -6.59
N ARG A 54 -6.97 -20.22 -5.85
CA ARG A 54 -7.05 -21.03 -4.62
C ARG A 54 -6.90 -22.51 -4.97
N PRO A 55 -5.93 -23.22 -4.38
CA PRO A 55 -5.83 -24.67 -4.44
C PRO A 55 -7.04 -25.34 -3.78
N ASP A 56 -7.48 -26.46 -4.34
CA ASP A 56 -8.66 -27.19 -3.83
C ASP A 56 -8.43 -27.82 -2.45
N ASP A 57 -7.16 -27.98 -2.05
CA ASP A 57 -6.74 -28.63 -0.80
C ASP A 57 -6.61 -27.66 0.39
N ILE A 58 -6.86 -26.35 0.20
CA ILE A 58 -6.76 -25.36 1.28
C ILE A 58 -8.07 -24.62 1.54
N ASP A 59 -8.31 -24.32 2.81
CA ASP A 59 -9.46 -23.53 3.24
C ASP A 59 -9.30 -22.03 2.92
N CYS A 60 -10.41 -21.28 3.03
CA CYS A 60 -10.43 -19.85 2.74
C CYS A 60 -9.48 -19.05 3.64
N ALA A 61 -9.32 -19.44 4.90
CA ALA A 61 -8.44 -18.74 5.85
C ALA A 61 -6.95 -18.91 5.49
N THR A 62 -6.56 -20.11 5.07
CA THR A 62 -5.20 -20.42 4.60
C THR A 62 -4.92 -19.73 3.27
N ASN A 63 -5.90 -19.70 2.37
CA ASN A 63 -5.78 -18.93 1.12
C ASN A 63 -5.55 -17.43 1.39
N ALA A 64 -6.33 -16.84 2.30
CA ALA A 64 -6.19 -15.42 2.65
C ALA A 64 -4.81 -15.11 3.24
N LYS A 65 -4.31 -15.93 4.19
CA LYS A 65 -2.96 -15.78 4.75
C LYS A 65 -1.87 -15.90 3.68
N ARG A 66 -2.00 -16.86 2.76
CA ARG A 66 -1.08 -17.05 1.63
C ARG A 66 -1.01 -15.80 0.74
N VAL A 67 -2.17 -15.28 0.34
CA VAL A 67 -2.29 -14.09 -0.51
C VAL A 67 -1.72 -12.84 0.21
N LEU A 68 -2.10 -12.61 1.46
CA LEU A 68 -1.60 -11.49 2.26
C LEU A 68 -0.08 -11.56 2.51
N SER A 69 0.47 -12.76 2.67
CA SER A 69 1.93 -12.95 2.80
C SER A 69 2.69 -12.60 1.52
N ARG A 70 2.15 -12.95 0.34
CA ARG A 70 2.75 -12.57 -0.95
C ARG A 70 2.78 -11.06 -1.18
N MET A 71 1.81 -10.36 -0.62
CA MET A 71 1.74 -8.89 -0.67
C MET A 71 2.61 -8.20 0.39
N GLY A 72 3.26 -8.96 1.28
CA GLY A 72 3.97 -8.39 2.42
C GLY A 72 3.06 -7.75 3.46
N LEU A 73 1.75 -8.07 3.44
CA LEU A 73 0.73 -7.55 4.35
C LEU A 73 0.46 -8.50 5.53
N CYS A 74 0.98 -9.73 5.51
CA CYS A 74 1.03 -10.58 6.71
C CYS A 74 2.21 -10.16 7.59
N GLU A 75 1.94 -9.35 8.61
CA GLU A 75 2.86 -9.23 9.74
C GLU A 75 2.81 -10.49 10.60
N THR A 76 3.75 -11.40 10.32
CA THR A 76 4.51 -12.04 11.39
C THR A 76 5.98 -11.92 11.05
N GLN A 77 6.57 -10.74 11.29
CA GLN A 77 7.89 -10.78 11.86
C GLN A 77 7.73 -11.43 13.24
N SER A 78 7.85 -12.76 13.31
CA SER A 78 8.32 -13.34 14.56
C SER A 78 9.63 -12.64 14.85
N PRO A 79 9.79 -11.91 15.97
CA PRO A 79 11.09 -11.36 16.30
C PRO A 79 12.03 -12.57 16.37
N THR A 80 13.03 -12.58 15.50
CA THR A 80 14.18 -13.47 15.63
C THR A 80 14.77 -13.14 16.99
N LEU A 81 14.38 -13.90 18.02
CA LEU A 81 15.04 -13.86 19.31
C LEU A 81 16.48 -14.30 19.04
N VAL A 82 17.37 -13.33 18.94
CA VAL A 82 18.80 -13.59 18.87
C VAL A 82 19.14 -14.33 20.16
N ALA A 83 19.97 -15.37 20.06
CA ALA A 83 20.27 -16.32 21.15
C ALA A 83 20.73 -15.68 22.50
N GLY A 84 20.98 -14.37 22.53
CA GLY A 84 21.22 -13.58 23.74
C GLY A 84 20.01 -13.45 24.67
N ASP A 85 18.78 -13.46 24.17
CA ASP A 85 17.58 -13.14 24.99
C ASP A 85 17.15 -14.30 25.90
N ILE A 86 17.44 -15.54 25.51
CA ILE A 86 17.15 -16.75 26.32
C ILE A 86 17.98 -16.75 27.61
N LYS A 87 19.18 -16.15 27.59
CA LYS A 87 20.04 -16.06 28.78
C LYS A 87 19.45 -15.14 29.84
N ALA A 88 18.72 -14.08 29.50
CA ALA A 88 18.18 -13.12 30.46
C ALA A 88 17.06 -13.74 31.33
N LEU A 89 16.18 -14.54 30.71
CA LEU A 89 15.07 -15.21 31.40
C LEU A 89 15.54 -16.33 32.35
N GLY A 90 16.64 -17.00 32.01
CA GLY A 90 17.26 -18.03 32.86
C GLY A 90 17.90 -17.50 34.15
N LYS A 91 18.42 -16.26 34.16
CA LYS A 91 19.05 -15.67 35.36
C LYS A 91 18.02 -15.09 36.33
N ALA A 92 16.92 -14.55 35.81
CA ALA A 92 15.84 -14.00 36.64
C ALA A 92 15.19 -15.09 37.52
N LYS A 93 15.07 -16.33 37.02
CA LYS A 93 14.49 -17.45 37.78
C LYS A 93 15.40 -17.97 38.90
N ARG A 94 16.73 -17.96 38.74
CA ARG A 94 17.67 -18.38 39.81
C ARG A 94 17.74 -17.40 40.97
N ARG A 95 17.57 -16.09 40.72
CA ARG A 95 17.67 -15.06 41.77
C ARG A 95 16.49 -15.11 42.75
N ARG A 96 15.30 -15.59 42.36
CA ARG A 96 14.14 -15.73 43.28
C ARG A 96 14.23 -16.93 44.23
N VAL A 97 15.07 -17.92 43.95
CA VAL A 97 15.21 -19.12 44.81
C VAL A 97 16.22 -18.90 45.94
N ALA A 98 17.08 -17.88 45.84
CA ALA A 98 18.11 -17.57 46.84
C ALA A 98 17.70 -16.53 47.90
N GLY A 99 16.38 -16.29 48.08
CA GLY A 99 15.83 -15.34 49.04
C GLY A 99 14.70 -15.94 49.87
N ALA A 100 14.95 -17.10 50.48
CA ALA A 100 14.13 -17.67 51.54
C ALA A 100 15.06 -18.52 52.42
N GLY A 101 15.54 -17.92 53.50
CA GLY A 101 16.47 -18.48 54.46
C GLY A 101 16.93 -17.40 55.42
#